data_AF-A0A7W9HRI3-F1
#
_entry.id   AF-A0A7W9HRI3-F1
#
_cell.length_a   1.000
_cell.length_b   1.000
_cell.length_c   1.000
_cell.angle_alpha   90.00
_cell.angle_beta   90.00
_cell.angle_gamma   90.00
#
_symmetry.space_group_name_H-M   'P 1'
#
loop_
_entity.id
_entity.type
_entity.pdbx_description
1 polymer ?
#
loop_
_entity_poly.entity_id
_entity_poly.type
_entity_poly.pdbx_seq_one_letter_code
_entity_poly.pdbx_strand_id
1 'polypeptide(L)'
;MTSVHSSGQEVPREIDIGRSPAWLAGQRRYDEGDWRAAEHHFRTALEDDPGSRASGELALDAANACATAAEVAVELHRLVPPVHRLSARYLHGERPPHVPVLGDLASVLAHGPMPLQAVKDLHRYNPHLDAALADPDWLVIEDDLVTATARCRVFLEMVNDAHTRAAADIWPSPPEITLPPVDHPMSVAKTGDVPQARLFDQLRALRHHRADAHAAAWAAEGPAVREMSADDPVRRRIEAATDREAARPWRPLSVDARAELVTGLRGL
;
A
#
# COMPACT_ATOMS: atom_id res chain seq x y z
N MET A 1 21.75 7.02 12.85
CA MET A 1 21.15 5.68 13.05
C MET A 1 20.17 5.77 14.19
N THR A 2 18.92 6.15 13.90
CA THR A 2 17.86 6.34 14.88
C THR A 2 16.89 5.18 14.71
N SER A 3 16.89 4.26 15.67
CA SER A 3 16.01 3.08 15.67
C SER A 3 14.57 3.52 15.90
N VAL A 4 13.72 3.36 14.88
CA VAL A 4 12.27 3.54 15.02
C VAL A 4 11.74 2.26 15.65
N HIS A 5 11.32 2.35 16.92
CA HIS A 5 10.53 1.30 17.57
C HIS A 5 9.17 1.20 16.86
N SER A 6 9.01 0.15 16.07
CA SER A 6 7.73 -0.30 15.54
C SER A 6 6.91 -0.85 16.71
N SER A 7 6.08 -0.01 17.35
CA SER A 7 5.07 -0.47 18.29
C SER A 7 3.91 -1.12 17.51
N GLY A 8 4.14 -2.34 17.00
CA GLY A 8 3.05 -3.21 16.62
C GLY A 8 2.23 -3.48 17.88
N GLN A 9 0.98 -3.02 17.93
CA GLN A 9 0.04 -3.48 18.96
C GLN A 9 -0.24 -4.96 18.68
N GLU A 10 0.57 -5.82 19.29
CA GLU A 10 0.28 -7.24 19.40
C GLU A 10 -0.96 -7.42 20.27
N VAL A 11 -1.86 -8.32 19.86
CA VAL A 11 -2.90 -8.82 20.75
C VAL A 11 -2.20 -9.50 21.94
N PRO A 12 -2.47 -9.12 23.20
CA PRO A 12 -1.76 -9.68 24.36
C PRO A 12 -1.87 -11.21 24.40
N ARG A 13 -0.72 -11.89 24.44
CA ARG A 13 -0.60 -13.35 24.64
C ARG A 13 -0.35 -13.66 26.12
N GLU A 14 -1.30 -13.34 26.99
CA GLU A 14 -1.30 -13.90 28.34
C GLU A 14 -1.88 -15.33 28.29
N ILE A 15 -1.32 -16.24 29.08
CA ILE A 15 -1.84 -17.62 29.23
C ILE A 15 -3.12 -17.51 30.06
N ASP A 16 -4.25 -17.39 29.38
CA ASP A 16 -5.46 -16.79 29.94
C ASP A 16 -6.51 -17.86 30.33
N ILE A 17 -6.46 -18.28 31.60
CA ILE A 17 -7.48 -19.13 32.23
C ILE A 17 -8.72 -18.25 32.50
N GLY A 18 -9.50 -17.96 31.46
CA GLY A 18 -10.69 -17.09 31.62
C GLY A 18 -11.33 -16.56 30.33
N ARG A 19 -10.70 -16.70 29.17
CA ARG A 19 -11.29 -16.19 27.91
C ARG A 19 -12.43 -17.06 27.39
N SER A 20 -13.45 -16.41 26.83
CA SER A 20 -14.57 -17.12 26.21
C SER A 20 -14.12 -17.91 24.97
N PRO A 21 -14.82 -18.99 24.59
CA PRO A 21 -14.56 -19.71 23.35
C PRO A 21 -14.61 -18.80 22.10
N ALA A 22 -15.50 -17.80 22.10
CA ALA A 22 -15.59 -16.81 21.03
C ALA A 22 -14.32 -15.96 20.92
N TRP A 23 -13.72 -15.54 22.04
CA TRP A 23 -12.46 -14.82 22.04
C TRP A 23 -11.33 -15.64 21.40
N LEU A 24 -11.16 -16.89 21.82
CA LEU A 24 -10.13 -17.79 21.29
C LEU A 24 -10.33 -18.07 19.79
N ALA A 25 -11.59 -18.20 19.36
CA ALA A 25 -11.92 -18.32 17.94
C ALA A 25 -11.53 -17.06 17.17
N GLY A 26 -11.83 -15.87 17.70
CA GLY A 26 -11.46 -14.59 17.10
C GLY A 26 -9.95 -14.43 16.95
N GLN A 27 -9.18 -14.76 17.99
CA GLN A 27 -7.71 -14.72 17.94
C GLN A 27 -7.15 -15.67 16.89
N ARG A 28 -7.67 -16.90 16.80
CA ARG A 28 -7.25 -17.86 15.77
C ARG A 28 -7.51 -17.33 14.36
N ARG A 29 -8.71 -16.79 14.10
CA ARG A 29 -9.05 -16.21 12.79
C ARG A 29 -8.19 -15.00 12.46
N TYR A 30 -7.90 -14.17 13.46
CA TYR A 30 -6.98 -13.04 13.30
C TYR A 30 -5.57 -13.51 12.96
N ASP A 31 -5.08 -14.57 13.59
CA ASP A 31 -3.77 -15.16 13.29
C ASP A 31 -3.72 -15.76 11.86
N GLU A 32 -4.81 -16.36 11.41
CA GLU A 32 -4.99 -16.94 10.07
C GLU A 32 -5.17 -15.89 8.96
N GLY A 33 -5.44 -14.63 9.29
CA GLY A 33 -5.74 -13.56 8.33
C GLY A 33 -7.20 -13.55 7.85
N ASP A 34 -8.10 -14.30 8.50
CA ASP A 34 -9.53 -14.27 8.22
C ASP A 34 -10.20 -13.14 9.02
N TRP A 35 -10.00 -11.90 8.53
CA TRP A 35 -10.32 -10.69 9.26
C TRP A 35 -11.81 -10.52 9.58
N ARG A 36 -12.69 -10.89 8.65
CA ARG A 36 -14.15 -10.77 8.85
C ARG A 36 -14.68 -11.85 9.79
N ALA A 37 -14.13 -13.06 9.76
CA ALA A 37 -14.46 -14.08 10.77
C ALA A 37 -13.92 -13.69 12.15
N ALA A 38 -12.72 -13.13 12.23
CA ALA A 38 -12.16 -12.61 13.48
C ALA A 38 -13.04 -11.51 14.08
N GLU A 39 -13.45 -10.54 13.27
CA GLU A 39 -14.36 -9.46 13.66
C GLU A 39 -15.68 -10.00 14.21
N HIS A 40 -16.29 -10.98 13.52
CA HIS A 40 -17.52 -11.62 13.98
C HIS A 40 -17.35 -12.26 15.37
N HIS A 41 -16.29 -13.05 15.56
CA HIS A 41 -16.03 -13.72 16.84
C HIS A 41 -15.70 -12.75 17.98
N PHE A 42 -14.93 -11.68 17.72
CA PHE A 42 -14.67 -10.66 18.74
C PHE A 42 -15.93 -9.90 19.14
N ARG A 43 -16.85 -9.64 18.20
CA ARG A 43 -18.16 -9.06 18.51
C ARG A 43 -18.98 -9.97 19.43
N THR A 44 -19.07 -11.26 19.12
CA THR A 44 -19.74 -12.23 19.99
C THR A 44 -19.09 -12.31 21.37
N ALA A 45 -17.75 -12.30 21.44
CA ALA A 45 -17.05 -12.33 22.72
C ALA A 45 -17.33 -11.10 23.60
N LEU A 46 -17.51 -9.92 23.00
CA LEU A 46 -17.88 -8.68 23.70
C LEU A 46 -19.30 -8.72 24.29
N GLU A 47 -20.22 -9.41 23.62
CA GLU A 47 -21.59 -9.61 24.09
C GLU A 47 -21.63 -10.58 25.29
N ASP A 48 -20.81 -11.62 25.25
CA ASP A 48 -20.77 -12.69 26.27
C ASP A 48 -20.02 -12.30 27.56
N ASP A 49 -18.98 -11.47 27.47
CA ASP A 49 -18.17 -11.04 28.62
C ASP A 49 -17.91 -9.52 28.62
N PRO A 50 -18.84 -8.73 29.20
CA PRO A 50 -18.66 -7.29 29.34
C PRO A 50 -17.45 -6.89 30.20
N GLY A 51 -16.93 -7.79 31.04
CA GLY A 51 -15.73 -7.55 31.86
C GLY A 51 -14.46 -7.35 31.02
N SER A 52 -14.46 -7.89 29.79
CA SER A 52 -13.35 -7.78 28.83
C SER A 52 -13.52 -6.66 27.81
N ARG A 53 -14.48 -5.74 28.01
CA ARG A 53 -14.92 -4.76 27.00
C ARG A 53 -13.80 -3.98 26.31
N ALA A 54 -12.87 -3.40 27.07
CA ALA A 54 -11.78 -2.61 26.49
C ALA A 54 -10.86 -3.44 25.57
N SER A 55 -10.54 -4.67 25.97
CA SER A 55 -9.71 -5.57 25.16
C SER A 55 -10.46 -6.08 23.93
N GLY A 56 -11.76 -6.36 24.05
CA GLY A 56 -12.58 -6.78 22.92
C GLY A 56 -12.84 -5.67 21.92
N GLU A 57 -13.06 -4.44 22.36
CA GLU A 57 -13.23 -3.29 21.47
C GLU A 57 -11.95 -3.04 20.67
N LEU A 58 -10.77 -3.14 21.31
CA LEU A 58 -9.48 -3.05 20.63
C LEU A 58 -9.26 -4.18 19.62
N ALA A 59 -9.55 -5.43 20.00
CA ALA A 59 -9.39 -6.58 19.10
C ALA A 59 -10.34 -6.51 17.90
N LEU A 60 -11.59 -6.08 18.14
CA LEU A 60 -12.59 -5.86 17.11
C LEU A 60 -12.16 -4.77 16.13
N ASP A 61 -11.70 -3.61 16.64
CA ASP A 61 -11.21 -2.53 15.79
C ASP A 61 -9.96 -2.94 14.98
N ALA A 62 -9.02 -3.66 15.61
CA ALA A 62 -7.84 -4.17 14.93
C ALA A 62 -8.19 -5.14 13.80
N ALA A 63 -9.14 -6.07 14.03
CA ALA A 63 -9.63 -6.97 12.99
C ALA A 63 -10.30 -6.21 11.84
N ASN A 64 -11.12 -5.21 12.17
CA ASN A 64 -11.79 -4.38 11.17
C ASN A 64 -10.77 -3.56 10.34
N ALA A 65 -9.73 -2.98 10.95
CA ALA A 65 -8.68 -2.25 10.23
C ALA A 65 -7.89 -3.15 9.27
N CYS A 66 -7.61 -4.40 9.67
CA CYS A 66 -6.96 -5.39 8.81
C CYS A 66 -7.87 -5.81 7.65
N ALA A 67 -9.17 -6.00 7.92
CA ALA A 67 -10.16 -6.26 6.87
C ALA A 67 -10.21 -5.11 5.85
N THR A 68 -10.19 -3.85 6.32
CA THR A 68 -10.11 -2.67 5.47
C THR A 68 -8.84 -2.67 4.63
N ALA A 69 -7.67 -2.97 5.22
CA ALA A 69 -6.42 -3.03 4.46
C ALA A 69 -6.47 -4.08 3.33
N ALA A 70 -7.00 -5.27 3.62
CA ALA A 70 -7.17 -6.35 2.66
C ALA A 70 -8.14 -5.97 1.53
N GLU A 71 -9.30 -5.39 1.86
CA GLU A 71 -10.31 -4.98 0.89
C GLU A 71 -9.82 -3.82 0.01
N VAL A 72 -9.18 -2.81 0.61
CA VAL A 72 -8.56 -1.71 -0.13
C VAL A 72 -7.49 -2.24 -1.07
N ALA A 73 -6.67 -3.22 -0.66
CA ALA A 73 -5.64 -3.80 -1.53
C ALA A 73 -6.19 -4.36 -2.85
N VAL A 74 -7.36 -5.00 -2.80
CA VAL A 74 -8.07 -5.49 -3.99
C VAL A 74 -8.44 -4.32 -4.90
N GLU A 75 -9.02 -3.27 -4.34
CA GLU A 75 -9.41 -2.08 -5.11
C GLU A 75 -8.19 -1.35 -5.68
N LEU A 76 -7.08 -1.24 -4.95
CA LEU A 76 -5.83 -0.66 -5.45
C LEU A 76 -5.30 -1.43 -6.67
N HIS A 77 -5.36 -2.76 -6.64
CA HIS A 77 -4.97 -3.60 -7.77
C HIS A 77 -5.92 -3.43 -8.97
N ARG A 78 -7.20 -3.16 -8.72
CA ARG A 78 -8.20 -2.89 -9.76
C ARG A 78 -8.03 -1.51 -10.38
N LEU A 79 -7.76 -0.49 -9.58
CA LEU A 79 -7.84 0.93 -9.96
C LEU A 79 -6.54 1.50 -10.54
N VAL A 80 -5.37 1.15 -9.97
CA VAL A 80 -4.09 1.76 -10.37
C VAL A 80 -3.57 1.26 -11.75
N PRO A 81 -3.52 -0.06 -12.03
CA PRO A 81 -2.98 -0.55 -13.30
C PRO A 81 -3.70 -0.08 -14.57
N PRO A 82 -5.05 0.08 -14.62
CA PRO A 82 -5.73 0.65 -15.78
C PRO A 82 -5.23 2.05 -16.17
N VAL A 83 -4.95 2.93 -15.20
CA VAL A 83 -4.42 4.28 -15.48
C VAL A 83 -3.06 4.19 -16.18
N HIS A 84 -2.15 3.35 -15.67
CA HIS A 84 -0.84 3.13 -16.31
C HIS A 84 -0.96 2.52 -17.72
N ARG A 85 -1.87 1.57 -17.91
CA ARG A 85 -2.08 0.96 -19.24
C ARG A 85 -2.66 1.95 -20.24
N LEU A 86 -3.60 2.80 -19.80
CA LEU A 86 -4.22 3.80 -20.66
C LEU A 86 -3.25 4.95 -20.97
N SER A 87 -2.47 5.42 -19.99
CA SER A 87 -1.50 6.51 -20.16
C SER A 87 -0.45 6.19 -21.23
N ALA A 88 -0.05 4.93 -21.39
CA ALA A 88 0.87 4.49 -22.44
C ALA A 88 0.40 4.85 -23.86
N ARG A 89 -0.91 5.04 -24.08
CA ARG A 89 -1.49 5.47 -25.36
C ARG A 89 -1.35 6.98 -25.62
N TYR A 90 -1.11 7.77 -24.57
CA TYR A 90 -0.92 9.22 -24.65
C TYR A 90 0.54 9.63 -24.75
N LEU A 91 1.47 8.71 -24.47
CA LEU A 91 2.90 8.93 -24.64
C LEU A 91 3.28 9.04 -26.12
N HIS A 92 3.99 10.11 -26.45
CA HIS A 92 4.46 10.44 -27.80
C HIS A 92 5.95 10.83 -27.76
N GLY A 93 6.54 11.22 -28.90
CA GLY A 93 7.93 11.67 -28.93
C GLY A 93 8.97 10.60 -28.62
N GLU A 94 10.14 11.05 -28.17
CA GLU A 94 11.26 10.18 -27.80
C GLU A 94 10.92 9.35 -26.55
N ARG A 95 11.23 8.05 -26.60
CA ARG A 95 11.05 7.12 -25.48
C ARG A 95 12.40 6.65 -24.96
N PRO A 96 12.68 6.79 -23.65
CA PRO A 96 13.89 6.23 -23.06
C PRO A 96 13.90 4.69 -23.15
N PRO A 97 15.06 4.04 -23.06
CA PRO A 97 15.13 2.59 -22.91
C PRO A 97 14.50 2.10 -21.59
N HIS A 98 14.40 2.99 -20.59
CA HIS A 98 13.96 2.67 -19.22
C HIS A 98 12.53 3.13 -18.89
N VAL A 99 11.63 3.16 -19.89
CA VAL A 99 10.24 3.66 -19.73
C VAL A 99 9.53 3.10 -18.48
N PRO A 100 9.59 1.80 -18.13
CA PRO A 100 8.89 1.30 -16.95
C PRO A 100 9.38 1.94 -15.64
N VAL A 101 10.70 2.09 -15.46
CA VAL A 101 11.30 2.67 -14.24
C VAL A 101 11.02 4.16 -14.18
N LEU A 102 11.28 4.88 -15.28
CA LEU A 102 11.07 6.33 -15.32
C LEU A 102 9.60 6.71 -15.22
N GLY A 103 8.71 5.88 -15.79
CA GLY A 103 7.27 6.09 -15.71
C GLY A 103 6.72 6.03 -14.29
N ASP A 104 7.23 5.09 -13.48
CA ASP A 104 6.86 4.98 -12.07
C ASP A 104 7.44 6.13 -11.23
N LEU A 105 8.59 6.67 -11.60
CA LEU A 105 9.24 7.78 -10.88
C LEU A 105 8.75 9.18 -11.28
N ALA A 106 8.02 9.29 -12.39
CA ALA A 106 7.67 10.58 -13.01
C ALA A 106 7.00 11.58 -12.06
N SER A 107 6.07 11.10 -11.23
CA SER A 107 5.32 11.93 -10.29
C SER A 107 6.18 12.49 -9.15
N VAL A 108 7.37 11.95 -8.90
CA VAL A 108 8.29 12.44 -7.87
C VAL A 108 9.47 13.17 -8.52
N LEU A 109 10.18 12.50 -9.43
CA LEU A 109 11.41 13.01 -10.01
C LEU A 109 11.23 14.21 -10.94
N ALA A 110 10.02 14.46 -11.46
CA ALA A 110 9.74 15.70 -12.19
C ALA A 110 9.88 16.94 -11.28
N HIS A 111 9.59 16.80 -9.98
CA HIS A 111 9.48 17.93 -9.04
C HIS A 111 10.63 18.03 -8.04
N GLY A 112 11.49 17.02 -7.95
CA GLY A 112 12.62 17.04 -7.03
C GLY A 112 13.42 15.74 -7.02
N PRO A 113 14.54 15.71 -6.29
CA PRO A 113 15.30 14.49 -6.08
C PRO A 113 14.50 13.47 -5.25
N MET A 114 14.82 12.19 -5.40
CA MET A 114 14.29 11.09 -4.59
C MET A 114 15.45 10.32 -3.95
N PRO A 115 15.36 9.90 -2.67
CA PRO A 115 16.39 9.05 -2.07
C PRO A 115 16.64 7.78 -2.87
N LEU A 116 17.91 7.43 -3.10
CA LEU A 116 18.31 6.26 -3.86
C LEU A 116 17.71 4.96 -3.29
N GLN A 117 17.69 4.86 -1.96
CA GLN A 117 17.07 3.70 -1.30
C GLN A 117 15.57 3.62 -1.59
N ALA A 118 14.86 4.75 -1.61
CA ALA A 118 13.44 4.78 -1.96
C ALA A 118 13.18 4.34 -3.41
N VAL A 119 14.06 4.73 -4.35
CA VAL A 119 13.98 4.27 -5.74
C VAL A 119 14.18 2.75 -5.84
N LYS A 120 15.15 2.20 -5.10
CA LYS A 120 15.42 0.76 -5.01
C LYS A 120 14.25 -0.01 -4.40
N ASP A 121 13.68 0.52 -3.32
CA ASP A 121 12.55 -0.08 -2.64
C ASP A 121 11.32 -0.14 -3.54
N LEU A 122 11.02 0.96 -4.26
CA LEU A 122 9.92 1.03 -5.22
C LEU A 122 10.05 -0.02 -6.34
N HIS A 123 11.28 -0.29 -6.77
CA HIS A 123 11.61 -1.14 -7.90
C HIS A 123 12.30 -2.46 -7.50
N ARG A 124 12.11 -2.93 -6.26
CA ARG A 124 12.81 -4.10 -5.70
C ARG A 124 12.70 -5.40 -6.51
N TYR A 125 11.71 -5.49 -7.40
CA TYR A 125 11.48 -6.63 -8.28
C TYR A 125 11.62 -6.29 -9.77
N ASN A 126 12.07 -5.09 -10.13
CA ASN A 126 12.24 -4.67 -11.51
C ASN A 126 13.66 -4.99 -12.00
N PRO A 127 13.86 -5.92 -12.95
CA PRO A 127 15.19 -6.33 -13.41
C PRO A 127 15.92 -5.25 -14.21
N HIS A 128 15.24 -4.16 -14.58
CA HIS A 128 15.82 -3.07 -15.38
C HIS A 128 16.25 -1.86 -14.54
N LEU A 129 16.11 -1.92 -13.21
CA LEU A 129 16.46 -0.80 -12.33
C LEU A 129 17.94 -0.41 -12.46
N ASP A 130 18.86 -1.38 -12.39
CA ASP A 130 20.29 -1.10 -12.41
C ASP A 130 20.73 -0.43 -13.72
N ALA A 131 20.15 -0.86 -14.84
CA ALA A 131 20.39 -0.25 -16.14
C ALA A 131 19.89 1.20 -16.20
N ALA A 132 18.75 1.50 -15.58
CA ALA A 132 18.21 2.85 -15.51
C ALA A 132 19.06 3.79 -14.64
N LEU A 133 19.51 3.29 -13.48
CA LEU A 133 20.35 4.04 -12.55
C LEU A 133 21.77 4.28 -13.10
N ALA A 134 22.25 3.41 -14.00
CA ALA A 134 23.55 3.54 -14.64
C ALA A 134 23.55 4.44 -15.89
N ASP A 135 22.40 4.99 -16.28
CA ASP A 135 22.24 5.78 -17.50
C ASP A 135 22.29 7.30 -17.23
N PRO A 136 23.46 7.95 -17.40
CA PRO A 136 23.66 9.35 -17.04
C PRO A 136 22.93 10.33 -17.96
N ASP A 137 22.42 9.87 -19.12
CA ASP A 137 21.61 10.71 -19.99
C ASP A 137 20.23 10.98 -19.36
N TRP A 138 19.79 10.11 -18.44
CA TRP A 138 18.44 10.15 -17.85
C TRP A 138 18.47 10.44 -16.36
N LEU A 139 19.35 9.79 -15.59
CA LEU A 139 19.41 9.94 -14.14
C LEU A 139 20.81 10.31 -13.67
N VAL A 140 20.88 11.16 -12.65
CA VAL A 140 22.12 11.50 -11.94
C VAL A 140 21.97 11.04 -10.50
N ILE A 141 23.02 10.41 -9.97
CA ILE A 141 23.08 9.95 -8.58
C ILE A 141 24.20 10.68 -7.86
N GLU A 142 23.85 11.52 -6.89
CA GLU A 142 24.77 12.31 -6.07
C GLU A 142 24.27 12.32 -4.63
N ASP A 143 25.15 12.15 -3.64
CA ASP A 143 24.83 12.17 -2.21
C ASP A 143 23.60 11.31 -1.81
N ASP A 144 23.52 10.09 -2.34
CA ASP A 144 22.39 9.15 -2.16
C ASP A 144 21.02 9.68 -2.67
N LEU A 145 21.03 10.67 -3.54
CA LEU A 145 19.85 11.21 -4.20
C LEU A 145 19.86 10.90 -5.70
N VAL A 146 18.72 10.46 -6.21
CA VAL A 146 18.46 10.28 -7.64
C VAL A 146 17.77 11.54 -8.15
N THR A 147 18.33 12.14 -9.19
CA THR A 147 17.78 13.35 -9.83
C THR A 147 17.59 13.09 -11.32
N ALA A 148 16.46 13.56 -11.88
CA ALA A 148 16.24 13.54 -13.32
C ALA A 148 17.08 14.61 -14.04
N THR A 149 17.77 14.22 -15.11
CA THR A 149 18.42 15.16 -16.04
C THR A 149 17.38 16.06 -16.71
N ALA A 150 17.82 17.15 -17.36
CA ALA A 150 16.91 18.01 -18.12
C ALA A 150 16.14 17.24 -19.21
N ARG A 151 16.82 16.32 -19.91
CA ARG A 151 16.20 15.44 -20.92
C ARG A 151 15.17 14.51 -20.28
N CYS A 152 15.49 13.91 -19.14
CA CYS A 152 14.56 13.06 -18.42
C CYS A 152 13.32 13.81 -17.96
N ARG A 153 13.47 15.04 -17.43
CA ARG A 153 12.32 15.85 -16.96
C ARG A 153 11.27 16.06 -18.05
N VAL A 154 11.68 16.36 -19.28
CA VAL A 154 10.74 16.48 -20.42
C VAL A 154 9.92 15.20 -20.61
N PHE A 155 10.55 14.03 -20.51
CA PHE A 155 9.84 12.75 -20.59
C PHE A 155 8.93 12.53 -19.37
N LEU A 156 9.39 12.84 -18.15
CA LEU A 156 8.61 12.67 -16.92
C LEU A 156 7.37 13.58 -16.90
N GLU A 157 7.48 14.82 -17.39
CA GLU A 157 6.36 15.75 -17.56
C GLU A 157 5.31 15.17 -18.52
N MET A 158 5.74 14.64 -19.67
CA MET A 158 4.83 13.96 -20.60
C MET A 158 4.16 12.74 -19.99
N VAL A 159 4.86 11.97 -19.15
CA VAL A 159 4.27 10.84 -18.41
C VAL A 159 3.20 11.33 -17.43
N ASN A 160 3.47 12.42 -16.70
CA ASN A 160 2.53 13.02 -15.76
C ASN A 160 1.27 13.55 -16.47
N ASP A 161 1.42 14.19 -17.63
CA ASP A 161 0.30 14.61 -18.48
C ASP A 161 -0.52 13.40 -18.97
N ALA A 162 0.16 12.33 -19.39
CA ALA A 162 -0.48 11.09 -19.83
C ALA A 162 -1.25 10.40 -18.70
N HIS A 163 -0.68 10.32 -17.49
CA HIS A 163 -1.39 9.79 -16.31
C HIS A 163 -2.57 10.68 -15.92
N THR A 164 -2.40 12.01 -15.92
CA THR A 164 -3.47 12.96 -15.63
C THR A 164 -4.66 12.75 -16.58
N ARG A 165 -4.40 12.64 -17.89
CA ARG A 165 -5.44 12.38 -18.88
C ARG A 165 -6.09 11.02 -18.70
N ALA A 166 -5.30 9.96 -18.48
CA ALA A 166 -5.83 8.63 -18.27
C ALA A 166 -6.72 8.54 -17.02
N ALA A 167 -6.33 9.18 -15.92
CA ALA A 167 -7.14 9.25 -14.71
C ALA A 167 -8.45 10.02 -14.96
N ALA A 168 -8.41 11.11 -15.73
CA ALA A 168 -9.61 11.86 -16.13
C ALA A 168 -10.58 11.05 -17.00
N ASP A 169 -10.06 10.23 -17.92
CA ASP A 169 -10.90 9.39 -18.77
C ASP A 169 -11.54 8.22 -18.02
N ILE A 170 -10.82 7.64 -17.05
CA ILE A 170 -11.31 6.51 -16.25
C ILE A 170 -12.28 7.01 -15.16
N TRP A 171 -11.97 8.14 -14.53
CA TRP A 171 -12.76 8.71 -13.43
C TRP A 171 -13.19 10.15 -13.78
N PRO A 172 -14.14 10.36 -14.71
CA PRO A 172 -14.52 11.70 -15.14
C PRO A 172 -15.06 12.56 -13.98
N SER A 173 -15.72 11.94 -13.01
CA SER A 173 -16.25 12.58 -11.80
C SER A 173 -15.98 11.67 -10.59
N PRO A 174 -14.74 11.63 -10.06
CA PRO A 174 -14.46 10.78 -8.91
C PRO A 174 -15.24 11.31 -7.70
N PRO A 175 -15.82 10.43 -6.86
CA PRO A 175 -16.35 10.86 -5.57
C PRO A 175 -15.22 11.46 -4.72
N GLU A 176 -15.60 12.32 -3.78
CA GLU A 176 -14.66 12.83 -2.79
C GLU A 176 -14.34 11.70 -1.80
N ILE A 177 -13.18 11.06 -1.97
CA ILE A 177 -12.70 10.01 -1.08
C ILE A 177 -11.55 10.59 -0.26
N THR A 178 -11.73 10.68 1.06
CA THR A 178 -10.64 11.06 1.96
C THR A 178 -9.80 9.84 2.27
N LEU A 179 -8.64 9.74 1.65
CA LEU A 179 -7.66 8.68 1.92
C LEU A 179 -6.71 9.13 3.05
N PRO A 180 -6.41 8.27 4.04
CA PRO A 180 -5.47 8.62 5.09
C PRO A 180 -4.05 8.75 4.50
N PRO A 181 -3.22 9.65 5.06
CA PRO A 181 -1.84 9.76 4.64
C PRO A 181 -1.07 8.49 5.00
N VAL A 182 -0.07 8.16 4.19
CA VAL A 182 0.90 7.10 4.50
C VAL A 182 2.30 7.68 4.59
N ASP A 183 3.10 7.13 5.49
CA ASP A 183 4.53 7.41 5.56
C ASP A 183 5.24 6.59 4.48
N HIS A 184 5.29 7.13 3.26
CA HIS A 184 5.92 6.49 2.11
C HIS A 184 6.46 7.56 1.15
N PRO A 185 7.59 7.33 0.46
CA PRO A 185 8.16 8.31 -0.49
C PRO A 185 7.20 8.72 -1.62
N MET A 186 6.28 7.85 -2.02
CA MET A 186 5.25 8.18 -3.01
C MET A 186 4.15 9.11 -2.48
N SER A 187 4.11 9.42 -1.19
CA SER A 187 3.15 10.39 -0.63
C SER A 187 3.42 11.83 -1.06
N VAL A 188 4.60 12.12 -1.59
CA VAL A 188 4.93 13.43 -2.20
C VAL A 188 4.73 13.45 -3.72
N ALA A 189 4.22 12.36 -4.30
CA ALA A 189 3.94 12.28 -5.74
C ALA A 189 2.99 13.39 -6.18
N LYS A 190 3.31 14.00 -7.32
CA LYS A 190 2.51 15.02 -7.99
C LYS A 190 2.43 14.71 -9.48
N THR A 191 1.41 13.95 -9.86
CA THR A 191 1.08 13.67 -11.26
C THR A 191 0.42 14.87 -11.94
N GLY A 192 -0.42 15.62 -11.24
CA GLY A 192 -1.12 16.78 -11.78
C GLY A 192 -2.02 17.45 -10.73
N ASP A 193 -2.53 18.63 -11.04
CA ASP A 193 -3.27 19.43 -10.05
C ASP A 193 -4.78 19.15 -10.00
N VAL A 194 -5.31 18.37 -10.96
CA VAL A 194 -6.74 18.01 -11.04
C VAL A 194 -7.11 16.90 -10.04
N PRO A 195 -8.38 16.83 -9.58
CA PRO A 195 -8.80 15.85 -8.56
C PRO A 195 -8.47 14.39 -8.90
N GLN A 196 -8.59 14.00 -10.17
CA GLN A 196 -8.32 12.64 -10.64
C GLN A 196 -6.85 12.25 -10.51
N ALA A 197 -5.94 13.19 -10.82
CA ALA A 197 -4.51 12.97 -10.69
C ALA A 197 -4.10 12.87 -9.22
N ARG A 198 -4.68 13.72 -8.34
CA ARG A 198 -4.45 13.65 -6.89
C ARG A 198 -4.93 12.33 -6.29
N LEU A 199 -6.13 11.89 -6.68
CA LEU A 199 -6.64 10.58 -6.28
C LEU A 199 -5.71 9.46 -6.75
N PHE A 200 -5.24 9.51 -7.99
CA PHE A 200 -4.28 8.54 -8.51
C PHE A 200 -2.98 8.48 -7.69
N ASP A 201 -2.40 9.63 -7.34
CA ASP A 201 -1.20 9.72 -6.51
C ASP A 201 -1.42 9.09 -5.12
N GLN A 202 -2.55 9.38 -4.47
CA GLN A 202 -2.91 8.80 -3.17
C GLN A 202 -3.10 7.28 -3.23
N LEU A 203 -3.79 6.77 -4.25
CA LEU A 203 -3.96 5.33 -4.45
C LEU A 203 -2.60 4.63 -4.71
N ARG A 204 -1.70 5.25 -5.47
CA ARG A 204 -0.34 4.73 -5.68
C ARG A 204 0.45 4.71 -4.37
N ALA A 205 0.40 5.78 -3.57
CA ALA A 205 1.07 5.83 -2.29
C ALA A 205 0.62 4.69 -1.36
N LEU A 206 -0.69 4.46 -1.25
CA LEU A 206 -1.25 3.33 -0.49
C LEU A 206 -0.82 1.97 -1.04
N ARG A 207 -0.79 1.81 -2.36
CA ARG A 207 -0.35 0.57 -3.02
C ARG A 207 1.10 0.25 -2.69
N HIS A 208 1.97 1.25 -2.70
CA HIS A 208 3.38 1.06 -2.36
C HIS A 208 3.60 0.88 -0.85
N HIS A 209 2.85 1.57 0.00
CA HIS A 209 2.84 1.28 1.44
C HIS A 209 2.52 -0.19 1.73
N ARG A 210 1.51 -0.77 1.08
CA ARG A 210 1.24 -2.22 1.21
C ARG A 210 2.37 -3.07 0.63
N ALA A 211 2.95 -2.68 -0.50
CA ALA A 211 4.07 -3.41 -1.09
C ALA A 211 5.28 -3.47 -0.14
N ASP A 212 5.52 -2.43 0.65
CA ASP A 212 6.56 -2.38 1.68
C ASP A 212 6.23 -3.28 2.88
N ALA A 213 4.99 -3.21 3.38
CA ALA A 213 4.51 -4.14 4.40
C ALA A 213 4.67 -5.60 3.96
N HIS A 214 4.36 -5.87 2.69
CA HIS A 214 4.49 -7.19 2.09
C HIS A 214 5.95 -7.64 1.98
N ALA A 215 6.83 -6.78 1.48
CA ALA A 215 8.25 -7.10 1.38
C ALA A 215 8.88 -7.35 2.75
N ALA A 216 8.50 -6.57 3.78
CA ALA A 216 8.95 -6.79 5.15
C ALA A 216 8.46 -8.14 5.71
N ALA A 217 7.19 -8.49 5.50
CA ALA A 217 6.63 -9.78 5.93
C ALA A 217 7.32 -10.97 5.25
N TRP A 218 7.59 -10.88 3.94
CA TRP A 218 8.34 -11.90 3.21
C TRP A 218 9.78 -12.02 3.69
N ALA A 219 10.46 -10.91 3.95
CA ALA A 219 11.83 -10.90 4.42
C ALA A 219 11.97 -11.58 5.79
N ALA A 220 10.96 -11.48 6.65
CA ALA A 220 10.94 -12.11 7.97
C ALA A 220 10.88 -13.65 7.92
N GLU A 221 10.27 -14.23 6.89
CA GLU A 221 10.13 -15.70 6.76
C GLU A 221 11.27 -16.35 5.95
N GLY A 222 12.02 -15.56 5.19
CA GLY A 222 13.20 -16.01 4.44
C GLY A 222 12.92 -16.55 3.02
N PRO A 223 13.98 -16.87 2.26
CA PRO A 223 13.88 -17.11 0.81
C PRO A 223 13.11 -18.39 0.43
N ALA A 224 13.08 -19.40 1.31
CA ALA A 224 12.45 -20.70 1.04
C ALA A 224 10.93 -20.59 0.78
N VAL A 225 10.27 -19.55 1.27
CA VAL A 225 8.82 -19.39 1.09
C VAL A 225 8.43 -19.13 -0.37
N ARG A 226 9.37 -18.66 -1.20
CA ARG A 226 9.09 -18.34 -2.61
C ARG A 226 8.73 -19.59 -3.43
N GLU A 227 9.16 -20.76 -2.98
CA GLU A 227 8.91 -22.05 -3.62
C GLU A 227 7.62 -22.72 -3.13
N MET A 228 7.01 -22.21 -2.05
CA MET A 228 5.79 -22.78 -1.48
C MET A 228 4.55 -22.52 -2.37
N SER A 229 3.52 -23.37 -2.24
CA SER A 229 2.23 -23.13 -2.90
C SER A 229 1.56 -21.86 -2.35
N ALA A 230 0.74 -21.19 -3.16
CA ALA A 230 -0.10 -20.06 -2.73
C ALA A 230 -0.96 -20.40 -1.50
N ASP A 231 -1.44 -21.65 -1.41
CA ASP A 231 -2.31 -22.12 -0.33
C ASP A 231 -1.55 -22.53 0.95
N ASP A 232 -0.22 -22.47 0.92
CA ASP A 232 0.61 -22.87 2.06
C ASP A 232 0.26 -22.02 3.31
N PRO A 233 0.08 -22.64 4.50
CA PRO A 233 -0.16 -21.91 5.74
C PRO A 233 0.88 -20.82 6.03
N VAL A 234 2.14 -21.00 5.62
CA VAL A 234 3.20 -19.99 5.74
C VAL A 234 2.86 -18.76 4.90
N ARG A 235 2.42 -18.93 3.65
CA ARG A 235 2.01 -17.80 2.79
C ARG A 235 0.79 -17.07 3.36
N ARG A 236 -0.17 -17.80 3.94
CA ARG A 236 -1.29 -17.18 4.65
C ARG A 236 -0.83 -16.32 5.83
N ARG A 237 0.17 -16.77 6.60
CA ARG A 237 0.75 -15.96 7.69
C ARG A 237 1.47 -14.71 7.16
N ILE A 238 2.14 -14.79 6.01
CA ILE A 238 2.76 -13.62 5.36
C ILE A 238 1.70 -12.59 4.96
N GLU A 239 0.62 -13.00 4.32
CA GLU A 239 -0.49 -12.08 4.01
C GLU A 239 -1.09 -11.51 5.29
N ALA A 240 -1.27 -12.35 6.31
CA ALA A 240 -1.79 -11.90 7.60
C ALA A 240 -0.89 -10.81 8.22
N ALA A 241 0.44 -11.02 8.22
CA ALA A 241 1.41 -10.03 8.68
C ALA A 241 1.43 -8.78 7.80
N THR A 242 1.31 -8.94 6.48
CA THR A 242 1.24 -7.85 5.51
C THR A 242 0.07 -6.93 5.82
N ASP A 243 -1.14 -7.48 5.99
CA ASP A 243 -2.33 -6.68 6.22
C ASP A 243 -2.33 -6.02 7.59
N ARG A 244 -1.76 -6.67 8.63
CA ARG A 244 -1.59 -6.03 9.96
C ARG A 244 -0.74 -4.77 9.88
N GLU A 245 0.32 -4.80 9.07
CA GLU A 245 1.18 -3.64 8.88
C GLU A 245 0.58 -2.59 7.94
N ALA A 246 -0.03 -3.04 6.84
CA ALA A 246 -0.76 -2.19 5.92
C ALA A 246 -2.03 -1.59 6.55
N ALA A 247 -2.46 -2.07 7.73
CA ALA A 247 -3.61 -1.55 8.44
C ALA A 247 -3.36 -0.23 9.18
N ARG A 248 -2.10 0.16 9.38
CA ARG A 248 -1.72 1.37 10.14
C ARG A 248 -2.47 2.64 9.69
N PRO A 249 -2.62 2.95 8.38
CA PRO A 249 -3.31 4.16 7.95
C PRO A 249 -4.80 4.18 8.28
N TRP A 250 -5.42 3.01 8.48
CA TRP A 250 -6.86 2.90 8.72
C TRP A 250 -7.22 2.98 10.20
N ARG A 251 -6.28 2.68 11.11
CA ARG A 251 -6.52 2.67 12.56
C ARG A 251 -7.12 3.97 13.12
N PRO A 252 -6.72 5.17 12.67
CA PRO A 252 -7.33 6.42 13.13
C PRO A 252 -8.78 6.64 12.66
N LEU A 253 -9.24 5.90 11.64
CA LEU A 253 -10.60 6.03 11.10
C LEU A 253 -11.59 5.20 11.93
N SER A 254 -12.82 5.69 12.06
CA SER A 254 -13.93 4.90 12.62
C SER A 254 -14.31 3.75 11.68
N VAL A 255 -15.00 2.75 12.22
CA VAL A 255 -15.52 1.60 11.45
C VAL A 255 -16.40 2.07 10.29
N ASP A 256 -17.30 3.03 10.53
CA ASP A 256 -18.19 3.58 9.50
C ASP A 256 -17.40 4.30 8.40
N ALA A 257 -16.40 5.12 8.77
CA ALA A 257 -15.56 5.82 7.80
C ALA A 257 -14.75 4.83 6.94
N ARG A 258 -14.27 3.72 7.51
CA ARG A 258 -13.60 2.65 6.73
C ARG A 258 -14.56 1.97 5.76
N ALA A 259 -15.81 1.71 6.17
CA ALA A 259 -16.82 1.09 5.33
C ALA A 259 -17.25 2.01 4.17
N GLU A 260 -17.46 3.30 4.45
CA GLU A 260 -17.74 4.34 3.44
C GLU A 260 -16.60 4.47 2.44
N LEU A 261 -15.36 4.49 2.91
CA LEU A 261 -14.16 4.54 2.07
C LEU A 261 -14.09 3.36 1.11
N VAL A 262 -14.24 2.13 1.61
CA VAL A 262 -14.21 0.93 0.76
C VAL A 262 -15.36 0.95 -0.26
N THR A 263 -16.55 1.39 0.17
CA THR A 263 -17.71 1.55 -0.74
C THR A 263 -17.42 2.57 -1.84
N GLY A 264 -16.81 3.71 -1.48
CA GLY A 264 -16.39 4.74 -2.43
C GLY A 264 -15.37 4.21 -3.45
N LEU A 265 -14.37 3.45 -2.99
CA LEU A 265 -13.39 2.84 -3.89
C LEU A 265 -14.01 1.81 -4.84
N ARG A 266 -14.97 1.01 -4.37
CA ARG A 266 -15.71 0.05 -5.23
C ARG A 266 -16.58 0.75 -6.28
N GLY A 267 -17.00 1.99 -6.02
CA GLY A 267 -17.79 2.81 -6.94
C GLY A 267 -16.99 3.48 -8.06
N LEU A 268 -15.65 3.51 -7.96
CA LEU A 268 -14.73 3.97 -9.01
C LEU A 268 -14.52 2.91 -10.09
#